data_AF-A0A1S2RE77-F1
#
_entry.id   AF-A0A1S2RE77-F1
#
_cell.length_a   1.000
_cell.length_b   1.000
_cell.length_c   1.000
_cell.angle_alpha   90.00
_cell.angle_beta   90.00
_cell.angle_gamma   90.00
#
_symmetry.space_group_name_H-M   'P 1'
#
loop_
_entity.id
_entity.type
_entity.pdbx_description
1 polymer ?
#
loop_
_entity_poly.entity_id
_entity_poly.type
_entity_poly.pdbx_seq_one_letter_code
_entity_poly.pdbx_strand_id
1 'polypeptide(L)'
;MFAVSPAEKAFALSYDGSNPVSTGCAKDAVTKSYSYIVDRYDNAYGKVELKWSAKCRTSWGKITLYHAAPYDKGSYYALATVWSYNSNGTTLRKSYNCADRGGNGVIMKGQTSCYTPQVYNGAGYIAKARGIINWGIASGTTNRY
;
A
#
# COMPACT_ATOMS: atom_id res chain seq x y z
N MET A 1 7.72 -16.69 21.05
CA MET A 1 7.75 -15.40 20.32
C MET A 1 9.20 -15.15 19.92
N PHE A 2 9.53 -15.10 18.63
CA PHE A 2 10.90 -14.78 18.20
C PHE A 2 11.06 -13.26 18.21
N ALA A 3 11.91 -12.75 19.11
CA ALA A 3 12.27 -11.35 19.12
C ALA A 3 13.11 -11.04 17.87
N VAL A 4 12.63 -10.09 17.08
CA VAL A 4 13.37 -9.51 15.95
C VAL A 4 14.64 -8.85 16.49
N SER A 5 15.81 -9.20 15.97
CA SER A 5 17.06 -8.59 16.43
C SER A 5 17.17 -7.11 15.97
N PRO A 6 17.91 -6.25 16.70
CA PRO A 6 18.12 -4.85 16.29
C PRO A 6 18.75 -4.70 14.89
N ALA A 7 19.64 -5.63 14.51
CA ALA A 7 20.28 -5.63 13.19
C ALA A 7 19.29 -5.93 12.06
N GLU A 8 18.39 -6.90 12.26
CA GLU A 8 17.35 -7.20 11.28
C GLU A 8 16.30 -6.08 11.20
N LYS A 9 16.03 -5.39 12.31
CA LYS A 9 15.17 -4.20 12.34
C LYS A 9 15.79 -3.08 11.51
N ALA A 10 17.10 -2.84 11.65
CA ALA A 10 17.83 -1.83 10.89
C ALA A 10 17.87 -2.15 9.38
N PHE A 11 18.10 -3.42 9.01
CA PHE A 11 18.08 -3.86 7.61
C PHE A 11 16.71 -3.71 6.96
N ALA A 12 15.64 -4.01 7.69
CA ALA A 12 14.29 -3.86 7.13
C ALA A 12 13.86 -2.38 7.01
N LEU A 13 14.34 -1.52 7.91
CA LEU A 13 14.16 -0.06 7.82
C LEU A 13 14.84 0.54 6.59
N SER A 14 15.95 -0.05 6.09
CA SER A 14 16.61 0.46 4.88
C SER A 14 15.78 0.28 3.61
N TYR A 15 14.71 -0.52 3.67
CA TYR A 15 13.80 -0.67 2.55
C TYR A 15 12.70 0.40 2.48
N ASP A 16 12.53 1.25 3.48
CA ASP A 16 11.51 2.31 3.41
C ASP A 16 11.65 3.15 2.14
N GLY A 17 10.55 3.32 1.40
CA GLY A 17 10.54 4.08 0.15
C GLY A 17 11.13 3.34 -1.05
N SER A 18 11.59 2.10 -0.90
CA SER A 18 12.07 1.27 -2.02
C SER A 18 10.93 0.56 -2.74
N ASN A 19 11.21 0.07 -3.96
CA ASN A 19 10.23 -0.64 -4.77
C ASN A 19 10.16 -2.12 -4.36
N PRO A 20 8.98 -2.64 -3.97
CA PRO A 20 8.85 -4.01 -3.51
C PRO A 20 9.16 -5.06 -4.58
N VAL A 21 9.02 -4.72 -5.86
CA VAL A 21 9.34 -5.63 -6.97
C VAL A 21 10.85 -5.69 -7.20
N SER A 22 11.52 -4.54 -7.31
CA SER A 22 12.97 -4.50 -7.61
C SER A 22 13.83 -5.01 -6.46
N THR A 23 13.39 -4.85 -5.21
CA THR A 23 14.05 -5.42 -4.02
C THR A 23 13.79 -6.91 -3.84
N GLY A 24 12.89 -7.49 -4.63
CA GLY A 24 12.47 -8.89 -4.50
C GLY A 24 11.54 -9.17 -3.32
N CYS A 25 11.14 -8.16 -2.55
CA CYS A 25 10.24 -8.30 -1.41
C CYS A 25 8.83 -8.77 -1.83
N ALA A 26 8.42 -8.47 -3.06
CA ALA A 26 7.13 -8.85 -3.62
C ALA A 26 6.99 -10.33 -3.99
N LYS A 27 8.10 -11.09 -4.14
CA LYS A 27 8.07 -12.45 -4.69
C LYS A 27 7.17 -13.41 -3.92
N ASP A 28 7.27 -13.38 -2.58
CA ASP A 28 6.52 -14.27 -1.68
C ASP A 28 5.56 -13.48 -0.77
N ALA A 29 5.10 -12.33 -1.27
CA ALA A 29 4.28 -11.42 -0.50
C ALA A 29 2.84 -11.90 -0.37
N VAL A 30 2.26 -11.70 0.81
CA VAL A 30 0.88 -12.06 1.10
C VAL A 30 0.01 -10.81 1.26
N THR A 31 -1.29 -10.93 1.02
CA THR A 31 -2.26 -9.90 1.42
C THR A 31 -2.59 -10.09 2.90
N LYS A 32 -2.21 -9.12 3.75
CA LYS A 32 -2.59 -9.11 5.18
C LYS A 32 -3.99 -8.57 5.42
N SER A 33 -4.42 -7.66 4.56
CA SER A 33 -5.73 -7.02 4.63
C SER A 33 -6.16 -6.53 3.27
N TYR A 34 -7.46 -6.44 3.05
CA TYR A 34 -8.00 -5.76 1.89
C TYR A 34 -9.28 -5.00 2.27
N SER A 35 -9.67 -4.08 1.41
CA SER A 35 -10.94 -3.38 1.47
C SER A 35 -11.41 -3.09 0.06
N TYR A 36 -12.71 -3.23 -0.19
CA TYR A 36 -13.31 -2.81 -1.45
C TYR A 36 -13.29 -1.28 -1.54
N ILE A 37 -13.05 -0.78 -2.76
CA ILE A 37 -13.13 0.64 -3.05
C ILE A 37 -14.55 0.90 -3.53
N VAL A 38 -15.37 1.47 -2.64
CA VAL A 38 -16.80 1.71 -2.87
C VAL A 38 -17.12 3.20 -2.80
N ASP A 39 -18.11 3.64 -3.57
CA ASP A 39 -18.69 4.97 -3.45
C ASP A 39 -19.83 5.00 -2.42
N ARG A 40 -20.51 6.14 -2.29
CA ARG A 40 -21.67 6.32 -1.39
C ARG A 40 -22.93 5.56 -1.80
N TYR A 41 -22.92 4.90 -2.96
CA TYR A 41 -24.03 4.17 -3.55
C TYR A 41 -23.72 2.66 -3.63
N ASP A 42 -22.70 2.20 -2.90
CA ASP A 42 -22.23 0.81 -2.87
C ASP A 42 -21.72 0.26 -4.21
N ASN A 43 -21.37 1.13 -5.17
CA ASN A 43 -20.71 0.69 -6.39
C ASN A 43 -19.26 0.33 -6.09
N ALA A 44 -18.88 -0.92 -6.36
CA ALA A 44 -17.52 -1.40 -6.16
C ALA A 44 -16.68 -1.24 -7.44
N TYR A 45 -15.55 -0.55 -7.31
CA TYR A 45 -14.65 -0.27 -8.43
C TYR A 45 -13.42 -1.19 -8.47
N GLY A 46 -13.18 -1.89 -7.36
CA GLY A 46 -12.02 -2.75 -7.17
C GLY A 46 -11.69 -2.92 -5.70
N LYS A 47 -10.44 -3.24 -5.40
CA LYS A 47 -9.94 -3.40 -4.04
C LYS A 47 -8.59 -2.72 -3.84
N VAL A 48 -8.37 -2.26 -2.60
CA VAL A 48 -7.03 -1.97 -2.08
C VAL A 48 -6.60 -3.12 -1.18
N GLU A 49 -5.34 -3.52 -1.31
CA GLU A 49 -4.72 -4.59 -0.54
C GLU A 49 -3.51 -4.03 0.21
N LEU A 50 -3.36 -4.41 1.47
CA LEU A 50 -2.12 -4.27 2.23
C LEU A 50 -1.30 -5.54 2.01
N LYS A 51 -0.27 -5.43 1.17
CA LYS A 51 0.69 -6.51 0.93
C LYS A 51 1.76 -6.51 2.03
N TRP A 52 2.31 -7.67 2.32
CA TRP A 52 3.34 -7.88 3.34
C TRP A 52 4.36 -8.91 2.89
N SER A 53 5.64 -8.62 3.12
CA SER A 53 6.75 -9.56 2.94
C SER A 53 7.33 -9.96 4.28
N ALA A 54 7.21 -11.23 4.66
CA ALA A 54 7.83 -11.73 5.90
C ALA A 54 9.37 -11.65 5.83
N LYS A 55 9.94 -11.85 4.63
CA LYS A 55 11.38 -11.77 4.37
C LYS A 55 11.93 -10.37 4.58
N CYS A 56 11.31 -9.36 3.98
CA CYS A 56 11.78 -7.97 4.08
C CYS A 56 11.23 -7.22 5.29
N ARG A 57 10.24 -7.80 5.97
CA ARG A 57 9.48 -7.19 7.06
C ARG A 57 8.88 -5.82 6.67
N THR A 58 8.39 -5.73 5.44
CA THR A 58 7.80 -4.51 4.89
C THR A 58 6.40 -4.76 4.32
N SER A 59 5.59 -3.71 4.33
CA SER A 59 4.25 -3.66 3.74
C SER A 59 4.15 -2.59 2.65
N TRP A 60 3.22 -2.74 1.72
CA TRP A 60 2.88 -1.71 0.74
C TRP A 60 1.40 -1.80 0.35
N GLY A 61 0.84 -0.71 -0.15
CA GLY A 61 -0.50 -0.68 -0.71
C GLY A 61 -0.49 -1.13 -2.17
N LYS A 62 -1.46 -1.93 -2.58
CA LYS A 62 -1.74 -2.24 -3.99
C LYS A 62 -3.21 -2.05 -4.29
N ILE A 63 -3.55 -1.34 -5.36
CA ILE A 63 -4.91 -1.32 -5.92
C ILE A 63 -5.00 -2.29 -7.09
N THR A 64 -6.14 -2.94 -7.20
CA THR A 64 -6.58 -3.63 -8.42
C THR A 64 -8.04 -3.25 -8.68
N LEU A 65 -8.26 -2.54 -9.78
CA LEU A 65 -9.58 -2.19 -10.29
C LEU A 65 -10.20 -3.39 -11.02
N TYR A 66 -11.53 -3.50 -11.00
CA TYR A 66 -12.25 -4.54 -11.76
C TYR A 66 -12.24 -4.27 -13.26
N HIS A 67 -12.21 -2.99 -13.63
CA HIS A 67 -12.13 -2.54 -15.01
C HIS A 67 -11.01 -1.51 -15.16
N ALA A 68 -10.46 -1.40 -16.37
CA ALA A 68 -9.48 -0.38 -16.69
C ALA A 68 -10.08 1.02 -16.43
N ALA A 69 -9.24 1.94 -15.94
CA ALA A 69 -9.66 3.31 -15.72
C ALA A 69 -10.22 3.92 -17.02
N PRO A 70 -11.47 4.42 -17.02
CA PRO A 70 -12.14 4.87 -18.24
C PRO A 70 -11.59 6.19 -18.79
N TYR A 71 -11.04 7.03 -17.91
CA TYR A 71 -10.53 8.36 -18.20
C TYR A 71 -9.50 8.78 -17.15
N ASP A 72 -8.77 9.84 -17.44
CA ASP A 72 -7.94 10.55 -16.47
C ASP A 72 -8.76 11.67 -15.80
N LYS A 73 -8.62 11.85 -14.49
CA LYS A 73 -9.25 12.96 -13.76
C LYS A 73 -8.20 13.89 -13.18
N GLY A 74 -7.69 14.78 -14.02
CA GLY A 74 -6.53 15.61 -13.69
C GLY A 74 -5.27 14.74 -13.67
N SER A 75 -4.59 14.67 -12.53
CA SER A 75 -3.30 13.96 -12.43
C SER A 75 -3.40 12.43 -12.31
N TYR A 76 -4.58 11.86 -11.99
CA TYR A 76 -4.80 10.41 -11.91
C TYR A 76 -6.29 10.05 -11.87
N TYR A 77 -6.62 8.81 -12.22
CA TYR A 77 -7.94 8.21 -11.94
C TYR A 77 -7.99 7.59 -10.54
N ALA A 78 -6.96 6.83 -10.15
CA ALA A 78 -6.89 6.19 -8.84
C ALA A 78 -5.46 6.10 -8.29
N LEU A 79 -5.33 6.09 -6.97
CA LEU A 79 -4.07 5.79 -6.29
C LEU A 79 -4.27 5.05 -4.98
N ALA A 80 -3.24 4.31 -4.60
CA ALA A 80 -3.07 3.77 -3.26
C ALA A 80 -2.13 4.68 -2.46
N THR A 81 -2.38 4.75 -1.15
CA THR A 81 -1.45 5.30 -0.17
C THR A 81 -1.27 4.27 0.94
N VAL A 82 -0.03 4.07 1.39
CA VAL A 82 0.33 3.26 2.54
C VAL A 82 0.84 4.16 3.66
N TRP A 83 0.46 3.84 4.89
CA TRP A 83 0.95 4.51 6.10
C TRP A 83 1.54 3.48 7.05
N SER A 84 2.67 3.83 7.67
CA SER A 84 3.30 3.09 8.76
C SER A 84 3.23 3.91 10.04
N TYR A 85 2.85 3.27 11.14
CA TYR A 85 2.69 3.85 12.47
C TYR A 85 3.50 3.07 13.50
N ASN A 86 3.70 3.65 14.69
CA ASN A 86 4.08 2.86 15.87
C ASN A 86 3.06 1.75 16.17
N SER A 87 3.43 0.77 17.00
CA SER A 87 2.59 -0.39 17.34
C SER A 87 1.18 -0.06 17.85
N ASN A 88 1.01 1.11 18.45
CA ASN A 88 -0.28 1.55 19.00
C ASN A 88 -1.13 2.29 17.96
N GLY A 89 -0.61 2.50 16.74
CA GLY A 89 -1.32 3.14 15.64
C GLY A 89 -1.54 4.64 15.78
N THR A 90 -0.87 5.28 16.74
CA THR A 90 -1.10 6.69 17.12
C THR A 90 -0.12 7.65 16.45
N THR A 91 1.15 7.25 16.29
CA THR A 91 2.20 8.11 15.73
C THR A 91 2.52 7.66 14.31
N LEU A 92 2.28 8.54 13.33
CA LEU A 92 2.68 8.30 11.95
C LEU A 92 4.21 8.35 11.84
N ARG A 93 4.78 7.36 11.15
CA ARG A 93 6.22 7.27 10.88
C ARG A 93 6.56 7.64 9.44
N LYS A 94 5.87 7.01 8.49
CA LYS A 94 6.07 7.18 7.05
C LYS A 94 4.75 7.02 6.31
N SER A 95 4.65 7.69 5.18
CA SER A 95 3.54 7.55 4.23
C SER A 95 4.11 7.62 2.83
N TYR A 96 3.60 6.76 1.94
CA TYR A 96 3.91 6.81 0.52
C TYR A 96 2.67 6.52 -0.31
N ASN A 97 2.60 7.07 -1.52
CA ASN A 97 1.57 6.80 -2.50
C ASN A 97 2.16 6.18 -3.78
N CYS A 98 1.28 5.74 -4.70
CA CYS A 98 1.70 5.09 -5.94
C CYS A 98 2.65 5.94 -6.82
N ALA A 99 2.56 7.28 -6.76
CA ALA A 99 3.40 8.18 -7.54
C ALA A 99 4.77 8.47 -6.92
N ASP A 100 4.96 8.15 -5.63
CA ASP A 100 6.25 8.35 -4.97
C ASP A 100 7.31 7.46 -5.59
N ARG A 101 8.56 7.94 -5.57
CA ARG A 101 9.72 7.14 -5.99
C ARG A 101 9.75 5.83 -5.18
N GLY A 102 9.72 4.70 -5.89
CA GLY A 102 9.57 3.37 -5.31
C GLY A 102 8.22 2.70 -5.59
N GLY A 103 7.20 3.47 -5.97
CA GLY A 103 5.96 2.95 -6.54
C GLY A 103 6.10 2.62 -8.03
N ASN A 104 4.98 2.32 -8.68
CA ASN A 104 4.91 2.13 -10.14
C ASN A 104 4.04 3.16 -10.87
N GLY A 105 3.75 4.29 -10.23
CA GLY A 105 2.90 5.35 -10.79
C GLY A 105 1.43 5.19 -10.42
N VAL A 106 0.70 6.29 -10.48
CA VAL A 106 -0.77 6.31 -10.31
C VAL A 106 -1.49 5.54 -11.41
N ILE A 107 -2.75 5.19 -11.19
CA ILE A 107 -3.61 4.59 -12.22
C ILE A 107 -4.15 5.71 -13.12
N MET A 108 -3.76 5.65 -14.39
CA MET A 108 -4.23 6.47 -15.51
C MET A 108 -5.17 5.66 -16.41
N LYS A 109 -5.79 6.32 -17.40
CA LYS A 109 -6.66 5.72 -18.41
C LYS A 109 -6.05 4.45 -18.99
N GLY A 110 -6.86 3.38 -19.04
CA GLY A 110 -6.45 2.08 -19.56
C GLY A 110 -5.71 1.19 -18.56
N GLN A 111 -5.29 1.71 -17.40
CA GLN A 111 -4.60 0.92 -16.37
C GLN A 111 -5.59 0.37 -15.33
N THR A 112 -5.22 -0.73 -14.67
CA THR A 112 -6.05 -1.41 -13.66
C THR A 112 -5.39 -1.49 -12.29
N SER A 113 -4.11 -1.14 -12.15
CA SER A 113 -3.40 -1.37 -10.89
C SER A 113 -2.27 -0.39 -10.66
N CYS A 114 -2.03 -0.07 -9.39
CA CYS A 114 -0.82 0.56 -8.92
C CYS A 114 -0.41 -0.01 -7.56
N TYR A 115 0.85 0.20 -7.19
CA TYR A 115 1.38 -0.12 -5.88
C TYR A 115 2.29 1.00 -5.37
N THR A 116 2.30 1.16 -4.05
CA THR A 116 3.14 2.14 -3.35
C THR A 116 4.56 1.61 -3.16
N PRO A 117 5.53 2.48 -2.85
CA PRO A 117 6.74 2.06 -2.16
C PRO A 117 6.44 1.26 -0.89
N GLN A 118 7.44 0.51 -0.42
CA GLN A 118 7.32 -0.27 0.80
C GLN A 118 7.63 0.54 2.06
N VAL A 119 6.98 0.17 3.16
CA VAL A 119 7.22 0.69 4.51
C VAL A 119 7.55 -0.45 5.47
N TYR A 120 8.47 -0.24 6.40
CA TYR A 120 8.75 -1.19 7.48
C TYR A 120 7.49 -1.42 8.31
N ASN A 121 7.17 -2.70 8.50
CA ASN A 121 6.01 -3.17 9.23
C ASN A 121 6.34 -4.40 10.10
N GLY A 122 7.58 -4.49 10.57
CA GLY A 122 8.02 -5.50 11.53
C GLY A 122 7.83 -5.05 12.98
N ALA A 123 8.58 -5.66 13.91
CA ALA A 123 8.42 -5.45 15.34
C ALA A 123 8.42 -3.95 15.74
N GLY A 124 7.34 -3.56 16.43
CA GLY A 124 7.13 -2.20 16.94
C GLY A 124 6.36 -1.26 16.00
N TYR A 125 5.92 -1.73 14.83
CA TYR A 125 5.18 -0.92 13.86
C TYR A 125 4.00 -1.69 13.27
N ILE A 126 3.01 -0.93 12.82
CA ILE A 126 1.85 -1.43 12.08
C ILE A 126 1.62 -0.56 10.83
N ALA A 127 1.00 -1.11 9.81
CA ALA A 127 0.72 -0.43 8.54
C ALA A 127 -0.73 -0.59 8.11
N LYS A 128 -1.22 0.35 7.32
CA LYS A 128 -2.49 0.25 6.59
C LYS A 128 -2.36 0.88 5.21
N ALA A 129 -3.25 0.51 4.31
CA ALA A 129 -3.37 1.08 2.99
C ALA A 129 -4.76 1.66 2.77
N ARG A 130 -4.86 2.68 1.92
CA ARG A 130 -6.12 3.24 1.43
C ARG A 130 -6.02 3.37 -0.08
N GLY A 131 -7.08 2.98 -0.76
CA GLY A 131 -7.27 3.28 -2.16
C GLY A 131 -8.32 4.35 -2.32
N ILE A 132 -8.08 5.27 -3.25
CA ILE A 132 -9.06 6.30 -3.63
C ILE A 132 -9.22 6.32 -5.14
N ILE A 133 -10.45 6.61 -5.57
CA ILE A 133 -10.79 6.91 -6.97
C ILE A 133 -11.26 8.36 -7.04
N ASN A 134 -10.81 9.06 -8.08
CA ASN A 134 -11.29 10.39 -8.46
C ASN A 134 -11.27 11.39 -7.29
N TRP A 135 -10.16 11.47 -6.56
CA TRP A 135 -9.98 12.37 -5.42
C TRP A 135 -10.98 12.15 -4.26
N GLY A 136 -11.49 10.92 -4.12
CA GLY A 136 -12.33 10.52 -2.98
C GLY A 136 -13.81 10.30 -3.29
N ILE A 137 -14.20 10.18 -4.56
CA ILE A 137 -15.57 9.76 -4.93
C ILE A 137 -15.86 8.36 -4.40
N ALA A 138 -14.86 7.46 -4.50
CA ALA A 138 -14.89 6.15 -3.90
C ALA A 138 -13.59 5.93 -3.12
N SER A 139 -13.67 5.21 -2.01
CA SER A 139 -12.47 4.84 -1.26
C SER A 139 -12.65 3.53 -0.50
N GLY A 140 -11.54 2.85 -0.23
CA GLY A 140 -11.46 1.69 0.65
C GLY A 140 -10.24 1.84 1.54
N THR A 141 -10.35 1.44 2.81
CA THR A 141 -9.22 1.49 3.76
C THR A 141 -9.06 0.13 4.40
N THR A 142 -7.86 -0.41 4.37
CA THR A 142 -7.56 -1.68 5.03
C THR A 142 -7.50 -1.51 6.54
N ASN A 143 -7.72 -2.60 7.26
CA ASN A 143 -7.36 -2.66 8.68
C ASN A 143 -5.84 -2.48 8.85
N ARG A 144 -5.42 -2.15 10.08
CA ARG A 144 -4.00 -2.04 10.45
C ARG A 144 -3.43 -3.43 10.79
N TYR A 145 -2.22 -3.73 10.33
CA TYR A 145 -1.49 -4.98 10.59
C TYR A 145 0.00 -4.74 10.74
#